data_AF-A0A349UIY8-F1
#
_entry.id   AF-A0A349UIY8-F1
#
_cell.length_a   1.000
_cell.length_b   1.000
_cell.length_c   1.000
_cell.angle_alpha   90.00
_cell.angle_beta   90.00
_cell.angle_gamma   90.00
#
_symmetry.space_group_name_H-M   'P 1'
#
loop_
_entity.id
_entity.type
_entity.pdbx_description
1 polymer ?
#
loop_
_entity_poly.entity_id
_entity_poly.type
_entity_poly.pdbx_seq_one_letter_code
_entity_poly.pdbx_strand_id
1 'polypeptide(L)'
;RHNPEFTMMELYQACSDYHGMMEITEELITSAACVVDPKRTALRYLREVFETWGIAQRTLKLAQDAPESPEVPHDLSEAIKEYNQAIESAFTKASVHQNAALKGGNDRIVLPFGERFIDYTRPWPRKKYADLLAEHAGVDMTDSAAVRAKARALGLEETNKDDAVVVNDVFEAVVEPALARQDRPVFVMDYPAELCPLTRRKSDNPSIAERFELFVAGMEIANAYTELNDPAVQEANFRAQLRGEADGETMRVMDEDFVTALRHGMPPAGGLGIGIDRVVMLLTNTQSIRDVILFPMLRGK
;
A
#
# COMPACT_ATOMS: atom_id res chain seq x y z
N ARG A 1 11.41 2.35 9.41
CA ARG A 1 10.08 2.24 8.76
C ARG A 1 9.39 3.60 8.59
N HIS A 2 9.76 4.63 9.36
CA HIS A 2 9.16 5.96 9.26
C HIS A 2 10.23 7.00 8.96
N ASN A 3 9.92 7.89 8.03
CA ASN A 3 10.59 9.16 7.80
C ASN A 3 9.48 10.23 7.78
N PRO A 4 9.70 11.45 8.28
CA PRO A 4 8.64 12.47 8.34
C PRO A 4 8.09 12.83 6.97
N GLU A 5 8.95 12.83 5.96
CA GLU A 5 8.60 12.99 4.56
C GLU A 5 8.79 11.64 3.87
N PHE A 6 7.77 11.20 3.13
CA PHE A 6 7.80 9.92 2.42
C PHE A 6 7.02 10.05 1.11
N THR A 7 7.28 9.14 0.18
CA THR A 7 6.63 9.11 -1.13
C THR A 7 5.51 8.10 -1.11
N MET A 8 4.30 8.55 -1.42
CA MET A 8 3.15 7.68 -1.66
C MET A 8 2.60 7.90 -3.06
N MET A 9 2.01 6.85 -3.61
CA MET A 9 1.15 6.95 -4.79
C MET A 9 -0.28 6.75 -4.34
N GLU A 10 -1.14 7.71 -4.67
CA GLU A 10 -2.59 7.56 -4.55
C GLU A 10 -3.22 7.43 -5.94
N LEU A 11 -4.15 6.49 -6.07
CA LEU A 11 -4.92 6.24 -7.28
C LEU A 11 -6.40 6.19 -6.92
N TYR A 12 -7.23 6.87 -7.72
CA TYR A 12 -8.68 6.77 -7.63
C TYR A 12 -9.24 6.33 -8.99
N GLN A 13 -10.09 5.31 -8.98
CA GLN A 13 -10.72 4.78 -10.18
C GLN A 13 -12.23 4.76 -10.05
N ALA A 14 -12.90 5.55 -10.89
CA ALA A 14 -14.35 5.51 -11.03
C ALA A 14 -14.83 4.15 -11.56
N CYS A 15 -16.05 3.77 -11.16
CA CYS A 15 -16.68 2.49 -11.47
C CYS A 15 -15.87 1.27 -10.99
N SER A 16 -15.16 1.42 -9.87
CA SER A 16 -14.40 0.37 -9.20
C SER A 16 -14.76 0.32 -7.72
N ASP A 17 -14.23 -0.68 -7.02
CA ASP A 17 -14.38 -0.91 -5.59
C ASP A 17 -13.05 -1.39 -4.98
N TYR A 18 -13.03 -1.68 -3.67
CA TYR A 18 -11.85 -2.22 -3.01
C TYR A 18 -11.38 -3.58 -3.58
N HIS A 19 -12.23 -4.39 -4.23
CA HIS A 19 -11.77 -5.62 -4.90
C HIS A 19 -10.97 -5.30 -6.18
N GLY A 20 -11.43 -4.33 -6.97
CA GLY A 20 -10.66 -3.81 -8.10
C GLY A 20 -9.30 -3.24 -7.65
N MET A 21 -9.27 -2.55 -6.51
CA MET A 21 -8.01 -2.06 -5.94
C MET A 21 -7.08 -3.21 -5.51
N MET A 22 -7.60 -4.36 -5.04
CA MET A 22 -6.77 -5.54 -4.75
C MET A 22 -6.12 -6.09 -6.02
N GLU A 23 -6.88 -6.20 -7.12
CA GLU A 23 -6.35 -6.70 -8.40
C GLU A 23 -5.21 -5.82 -8.92
N ILE A 24 -5.41 -4.49 -8.90
CA ILE A 24 -4.38 -3.52 -9.27
C ILE A 24 -3.15 -3.64 -8.38
N THR A 25 -3.36 -3.75 -7.07
CA THR A 25 -2.26 -3.87 -6.09
C THR A 25 -1.45 -5.15 -6.32
N GLU A 26 -2.13 -6.29 -6.50
CA GLU A 26 -1.49 -7.58 -6.82
C GLU A 26 -0.69 -7.48 -8.12
N GLU A 27 -1.29 -6.92 -9.18
CA GLU A 27 -0.64 -6.81 -10.49
C GLU A 27 0.58 -5.89 -10.45
N LEU A 28 0.45 -4.70 -9.86
CA LEU A 28 1.50 -3.69 -9.82
C LEU A 28 2.74 -4.19 -9.06
N ILE A 29 2.54 -4.66 -7.83
CA ILE A 29 3.65 -5.08 -6.97
C ILE A 29 4.27 -6.39 -7.49
N THR A 30 3.47 -7.33 -7.99
CA THR A 30 4.00 -8.57 -8.60
C THR A 30 4.82 -8.25 -9.86
N SER A 31 4.37 -7.31 -10.67
CA SER A 31 5.10 -6.87 -11.87
C SER A 31 6.42 -6.22 -11.47
N ALA A 32 6.42 -5.33 -10.47
CA ALA A 32 7.65 -4.72 -9.96
C ALA A 32 8.62 -5.77 -9.39
N ALA A 33 8.12 -6.74 -8.62
CA ALA A 33 8.93 -7.87 -8.13
C ALA A 33 9.52 -8.72 -9.26
N CYS A 34 8.74 -8.96 -10.33
CA CYS A 34 9.20 -9.68 -11.52
C CYS A 34 10.32 -8.93 -12.26
N VAL A 35 10.29 -7.59 -12.28
CA VAL A 35 11.32 -6.77 -12.94
C VAL A 35 12.66 -6.86 -12.22
N VAL A 36 12.65 -6.88 -10.88
CA VAL A 36 13.87 -6.89 -10.07
C VAL A 36 14.40 -8.29 -9.77
N ASP A 37 13.60 -9.35 -10.03
CA ASP A 37 14.03 -10.74 -9.85
C ASP A 37 15.19 -11.06 -10.81
N PRO A 38 16.42 -11.32 -10.31
CA PRO A 38 17.58 -11.56 -11.16
C PRO A 38 17.45 -12.82 -12.02
N LYS A 39 16.52 -13.72 -11.69
CA LYS A 39 16.22 -14.92 -12.49
C LYS A 39 15.39 -14.61 -13.74
N ARG A 40 14.84 -13.39 -13.84
CA ARG A 40 13.92 -12.99 -14.89
C ARG A 40 14.53 -11.89 -15.75
N THR A 41 14.51 -12.12 -17.06
CA THR A 41 15.08 -11.19 -18.04
C THR A 41 14.01 -10.46 -18.86
N ALA A 42 12.73 -10.79 -18.66
CA ALA A 42 11.61 -10.18 -19.36
C ALA A 42 10.35 -10.05 -18.46
N LEU A 43 9.64 -8.94 -18.62
CA LEU A 43 8.33 -8.63 -18.04
C LEU A 43 7.29 -8.74 -19.14
N ARG A 44 6.18 -9.42 -18.86
CA ARG A 44 5.00 -9.36 -19.72
C ARG A 44 4.06 -8.30 -19.17
N TYR A 45 3.80 -7.25 -19.95
CA TYR A 45 2.84 -6.22 -19.60
C TYR A 45 1.78 -6.16 -20.72
N LEU A 46 0.52 -6.37 -20.34
CA LEU A 46 -0.59 -6.59 -21.28
C LEU A 46 -0.28 -7.74 -22.26
N ARG A 47 -0.29 -7.46 -23.57
CA ARG A 47 0.00 -8.45 -24.64
C ARG A 47 1.47 -8.40 -25.10
N GLU A 48 2.26 -7.52 -24.51
CA GLU A 48 3.63 -7.25 -24.93
C GLU A 48 4.64 -7.83 -23.95
N VAL A 49 5.83 -8.15 -24.45
CA VAL A 49 6.95 -8.66 -23.66
C VAL A 49 8.05 -7.61 -23.72
N PHE A 50 8.44 -7.11 -22.56
CA PHE A 50 9.50 -6.14 -22.36
C PHE A 50 10.72 -6.85 -21.80
N GLU A 51 11.89 -6.69 -22.39
CA GLU A 51 13.15 -7.17 -21.77
C GLU A 51 13.50 -6.27 -20.58
N THR A 52 13.42 -6.82 -19.36
CA THR A 52 13.65 -6.08 -18.11
C THR A 52 15.13 -5.85 -17.84
N TRP A 53 15.96 -6.79 -18.29
CA TRP A 53 17.40 -6.73 -18.11
C TRP A 53 18.01 -5.49 -18.78
N GLY A 54 17.45 -5.05 -19.91
CA GLY A 54 17.90 -3.85 -20.63
C GLY A 54 17.59 -2.54 -19.91
N ILE A 55 16.55 -2.49 -19.05
CA ILE A 55 16.20 -1.29 -18.27
C ILE A 55 17.06 -1.23 -17.01
N ALA A 56 17.09 -2.33 -16.23
CA ALA A 56 17.86 -2.39 -15.00
C ALA A 56 19.37 -2.21 -15.25
N GLN A 57 19.95 -2.83 -16.29
CA GLN A 57 21.35 -2.60 -16.64
C GLN A 57 21.62 -1.18 -17.11
N ARG A 58 20.69 -0.53 -17.83
CA ARG A 58 20.88 0.88 -18.23
C ARG A 58 20.84 1.78 -17.01
N THR A 59 19.91 1.59 -16.10
CA THR A 59 19.86 2.38 -14.85
C THR A 59 21.07 2.13 -13.97
N LEU A 60 21.49 0.87 -13.78
CA LEU A 60 22.72 0.54 -13.04
C LEU A 60 23.97 1.09 -13.72
N LYS A 61 24.08 0.95 -15.04
CA LYS A 61 25.20 1.50 -15.81
C LYS A 61 25.21 3.03 -15.75
N LEU A 62 24.07 3.69 -15.87
CA LEU A 62 23.95 5.14 -15.70
C LEU A 62 24.34 5.59 -14.29
N ALA A 63 24.00 4.80 -13.26
CA ALA A 63 24.39 5.08 -11.88
C ALA A 63 25.88 4.80 -11.59
N GLN A 64 26.47 3.80 -12.26
CA GLN A 64 27.89 3.45 -12.14
C GLN A 64 28.78 4.37 -12.97
N ASP A 65 28.30 4.80 -14.13
CA ASP A 65 28.94 5.77 -15.02
C ASP A 65 28.62 7.23 -14.58
N ALA A 66 27.77 7.42 -13.56
CA ALA A 66 27.49 8.73 -12.98
C ALA A 66 28.80 9.28 -12.40
N PRO A 67 29.26 10.47 -12.83
CA PRO A 67 30.46 11.08 -12.26
C PRO A 67 30.27 11.28 -10.76
N GLU A 68 31.34 11.13 -9.97
CA GLU A 68 31.34 11.62 -8.59
C GLU A 68 31.08 13.13 -8.62
N SER A 69 29.84 13.52 -8.35
CA SER A 69 29.32 14.89 -8.26
C SER A 69 29.84 15.87 -9.33
N PRO A 70 29.22 15.96 -10.51
CA PRO A 70 29.35 17.16 -11.32
C PRO A 70 28.46 18.27 -10.73
N GLU A 71 28.90 19.52 -10.81
CA GLU A 71 28.05 20.69 -10.53
C GLU A 71 26.72 20.52 -11.29
N VAL A 72 25.60 20.55 -10.56
CA VAL A 72 24.27 20.36 -11.13
C VAL A 72 24.00 21.51 -12.11
N PRO A 73 23.88 21.26 -13.43
CA PRO A 73 23.57 22.31 -14.38
C PRO A 73 22.15 22.84 -14.11
N HIS A 74 21.98 24.16 -14.14
CA HIS A 74 20.71 24.84 -13.86
C HIS A 74 19.58 24.52 -14.85
N ASP A 75 19.85 23.80 -15.94
CA ASP A 75 18.86 23.40 -16.94
C ASP A 75 18.98 21.90 -17.27
N LEU A 76 17.98 21.13 -16.85
CA LEU A 76 17.88 19.68 -17.05
C LEU A 76 17.08 19.30 -18.32
N SER A 77 16.59 20.28 -19.08
CA SER A 77 15.66 20.05 -20.19
C SER A 77 16.25 19.18 -21.31
N GLU A 78 17.55 19.30 -21.56
CA GLU A 78 18.26 18.55 -22.61
C GLU A 78 18.52 17.09 -22.18
N ALA A 79 18.94 16.88 -20.93
CA ALA A 79 19.10 15.54 -20.35
C ALA A 79 17.76 14.77 -20.26
N ILE A 80 16.67 15.46 -19.93
CA ILE A 80 15.31 14.89 -19.92
C ILE A 80 14.88 14.52 -21.36
N LYS A 81 15.19 15.36 -22.35
CA LYS A 81 14.91 15.05 -23.77
C LYS A 81 15.67 13.81 -24.24
N GLU A 82 16.96 13.71 -23.94
CA GLU A 82 17.77 12.54 -24.30
C GLU A 82 17.27 11.26 -23.63
N TYR A 83 16.91 11.33 -22.35
CA TYR A 83 16.32 10.21 -21.62
C TYR A 83 14.98 9.77 -22.24
N ASN A 84 14.09 10.72 -22.55
CA ASN A 84 12.79 10.42 -23.17
C ASN A 84 12.94 9.85 -24.59
N GLN A 85 13.88 10.35 -25.40
CA GLN A 85 14.18 9.78 -26.72
C GLN A 85 14.78 8.37 -26.63
N ALA A 86 15.63 8.11 -25.63
CA ALA A 86 16.18 6.77 -25.40
C ALA A 86 15.09 5.77 -25.00
N ILE A 87 14.09 6.22 -24.23
CA ILE A 87 12.89 5.45 -23.89
C ILE A 87 12.06 5.18 -25.16
N GLU A 88 11.69 6.20 -25.93
CA GLU A 88 10.89 6.05 -27.16
C GLU A 88 11.57 5.12 -28.20
N SER A 89 12.89 5.24 -28.36
CA SER A 89 13.67 4.36 -29.25
C SER A 89 13.69 2.91 -28.77
N ALA A 90 13.75 2.68 -27.45
CA ALA A 90 13.66 1.35 -26.85
C ALA A 90 12.28 0.72 -27.05
N PHE A 91 11.20 1.50 -26.88
CA PHE A 91 9.83 1.07 -27.17
C PHE A 91 9.64 0.71 -28.65
N THR A 92 10.22 1.49 -29.56
CA THR A 92 10.10 1.25 -31.00
C THR A 92 10.85 -0.03 -31.43
N LYS A 93 12.03 -0.32 -30.86
CA LYS A 93 12.80 -1.55 -31.17
C LYS A 93 12.20 -2.83 -30.59
N ALA A 94 11.50 -2.74 -29.45
CA ALA A 94 10.83 -3.90 -28.84
C ALA A 94 9.69 -4.47 -29.71
N SER A 95 9.15 -3.68 -30.64
CA SER A 95 8.05 -4.10 -31.54
C SER A 95 8.43 -5.13 -32.62
N VAL A 96 9.73 -5.44 -32.81
CA VAL A 96 10.21 -6.21 -33.97
C VAL A 96 10.60 -7.66 -33.65
N HIS A 97 10.53 -8.13 -32.40
CA HIS A 97 10.85 -9.54 -32.07
C HIS A 97 9.60 -10.34 -31.73
N GLN A 98 8.91 -10.78 -32.80
CA GLN A 98 7.93 -11.86 -32.74
C GLN A 98 8.63 -13.22 -32.57
N ASN A 99 8.03 -14.05 -31.72
CA ASN A 99 8.12 -15.51 -31.69
C ASN A 99 9.42 -16.16 -31.19
N ALA A 100 9.82 -15.86 -29.95
CA ALA A 100 10.40 -16.88 -29.08
C ALA A 100 9.35 -17.29 -28.05
N ALA A 101 8.82 -18.51 -28.17
CA ALA A 101 7.88 -19.07 -27.22
C ALA A 101 8.56 -19.26 -25.85
N LEU A 102 8.40 -18.28 -24.96
CA LEU A 102 8.62 -18.50 -23.53
C LEU A 102 7.48 -19.41 -23.05
N LYS A 103 7.85 -20.68 -22.82
CA LYS A 103 6.96 -21.69 -22.24
C LYS A 103 6.29 -21.11 -21.00
N GLY A 104 4.96 -21.16 -21.00
CA GLY A 104 4.16 -20.88 -19.82
C GLY A 104 4.66 -21.70 -18.63
N GLY A 105 4.88 -21.02 -17.52
CA GLY A 105 5.32 -21.62 -16.27
C GLY A 105 4.77 -20.81 -15.12
N ASN A 106 4.15 -21.51 -14.20
CA ASN A 106 3.63 -21.07 -12.92
C ASN A 106 4.80 -20.70 -11.97
N ASP A 107 5.76 -19.90 -12.45
CA ASP A 107 7.05 -19.72 -11.79
C ASP A 107 6.92 -18.78 -10.60
N ARG A 108 7.32 -19.30 -9.44
CA ARG A 108 7.35 -18.56 -8.18
C ARG A 108 8.18 -17.27 -8.31
N ILE A 109 7.70 -16.17 -7.73
CA ILE A 109 8.40 -14.87 -7.68
C ILE A 109 8.81 -14.67 -6.23
N VAL A 110 10.06 -15.00 -5.92
CA VAL A 110 10.54 -15.05 -4.53
C VAL A 110 11.77 -14.17 -4.41
N LEU A 111 11.67 -13.11 -3.60
CA LEU A 111 12.75 -12.15 -3.37
C LEU A 111 13.22 -12.21 -1.91
N PRO A 112 14.52 -11.98 -1.64
CA PRO A 112 15.03 -11.90 -0.28
C PRO A 112 14.57 -10.60 0.42
N PHE A 113 14.29 -10.68 1.71
CA PHE A 113 14.09 -9.52 2.59
C PHE A 113 14.67 -9.79 3.98
N GLY A 114 15.85 -9.25 4.25
CA GLY A 114 16.70 -9.63 5.38
C GLY A 114 17.13 -11.10 5.29
N GLU A 115 16.89 -11.84 6.36
CA GLU A 115 17.19 -13.28 6.47
C GLU A 115 16.08 -14.17 5.88
N ARG A 116 15.00 -13.57 5.36
CA ARG A 116 13.79 -14.28 4.90
C ARG A 116 13.59 -14.12 3.41
N PHE A 117 12.65 -14.89 2.87
CA PHE A 117 12.23 -14.84 1.47
C PHE A 117 10.73 -14.57 1.41
N ILE A 118 10.34 -13.60 0.58
CA ILE A 118 8.93 -13.24 0.36
C ILE A 118 8.49 -13.74 -1.00
N ASP A 119 7.39 -14.50 -1.01
CA ASP A 119 6.75 -15.04 -2.19
C ASP A 119 5.64 -14.10 -2.69
N TYR A 120 5.94 -13.40 -3.78
CA TYR A 120 5.03 -12.49 -4.47
C TYR A 120 4.14 -13.19 -5.49
N THR A 121 4.15 -14.52 -5.59
CA THR A 121 3.29 -15.25 -6.53
C THR A 121 1.82 -15.10 -6.16
N ARG A 122 1.05 -14.60 -7.13
CA ARG A 122 -0.40 -14.45 -7.06
C ARG A 122 -1.13 -15.80 -7.13
N PRO A 123 -2.36 -15.90 -6.60
CA PRO A 123 -3.06 -14.89 -5.79
C PRO A 123 -2.55 -14.87 -4.35
N TRP A 124 -2.61 -13.70 -3.70
CA TRP A 124 -2.26 -13.56 -2.30
C TRP A 124 -3.44 -13.90 -1.38
N PRO A 125 -3.18 -14.43 -0.17
CA PRO A 125 -4.23 -14.65 0.82
C PRO A 125 -5.03 -13.39 1.10
N ARG A 126 -6.35 -13.54 1.11
CA ARG A 126 -7.32 -12.50 1.47
C ARG A 126 -8.02 -12.96 2.74
N LYS A 127 -7.75 -12.29 3.86
CA LYS A 127 -8.28 -12.64 5.18
C LYS A 127 -9.13 -11.48 5.72
N LYS A 128 -10.25 -11.80 6.38
CA LYS A 128 -11.04 -10.78 7.06
C LYS A 128 -10.40 -10.40 8.39
N TYR A 129 -10.60 -9.15 8.79
CA TYR A 129 -10.14 -8.60 10.05
C TYR A 129 -10.69 -9.41 11.24
N ALA A 130 -12.00 -9.67 11.25
CA ALA A 130 -12.67 -10.47 12.27
C ALA A 130 -12.09 -11.90 12.40
N ASP A 131 -11.87 -12.57 11.25
CA ASP A 131 -11.35 -13.93 11.23
C ASP A 131 -9.94 -13.99 11.82
N LEU A 132 -9.10 -13.00 11.51
CA LEU A 132 -7.75 -12.88 12.06
C LEU A 132 -7.74 -12.60 13.57
N LEU A 133 -8.65 -11.74 14.05
CA LEU A 133 -8.79 -11.47 15.47
C LEU A 133 -9.24 -12.73 16.22
N ALA A 134 -10.22 -13.46 15.67
CA ALA A 134 -10.65 -14.74 16.22
C ALA A 134 -9.51 -15.77 16.22
N GLU A 135 -8.76 -15.88 15.12
CA GLU A 135 -7.64 -16.81 14.96
C GLU A 135 -6.50 -16.56 15.98
N HIS A 136 -6.08 -15.31 16.15
CA HIS A 136 -4.86 -14.98 16.91
C HIS A 136 -5.12 -14.43 18.31
N ALA A 137 -6.25 -13.77 18.54
CA ALA A 137 -6.63 -13.23 19.83
C ALA A 137 -7.60 -14.14 20.59
N GLY A 138 -8.35 -14.99 19.88
CA GLY A 138 -9.38 -15.85 20.46
C GLY A 138 -10.65 -15.12 20.85
N VAL A 139 -10.92 -13.95 20.25
CA VAL A 139 -12.08 -13.10 20.55
C VAL A 139 -12.77 -12.67 19.26
N ASP A 140 -14.10 -12.51 19.34
CA ASP A 140 -14.90 -11.90 18.29
C ASP A 140 -14.83 -10.37 18.45
N MET A 141 -14.60 -9.63 17.37
CA MET A 141 -14.50 -8.17 17.40
C MET A 141 -15.82 -7.49 17.80
N THR A 142 -16.95 -8.20 17.73
CA THR A 142 -18.27 -7.71 18.14
C THR A 142 -18.55 -7.92 19.64
N ASP A 143 -17.73 -8.71 20.35
CA ASP A 143 -17.82 -8.90 21.79
C ASP A 143 -16.86 -7.94 22.52
N SER A 144 -17.32 -6.71 22.73
CA SER A 144 -16.55 -5.66 23.43
C SER A 144 -16.04 -6.11 24.81
N ALA A 145 -16.81 -6.92 25.54
CA ALA A 145 -16.41 -7.39 26.86
C ALA A 145 -15.22 -8.36 26.78
N ALA A 146 -15.26 -9.32 25.85
CA ALA A 146 -14.16 -10.24 25.60
C ALA A 146 -12.92 -9.51 25.05
N VAL A 147 -13.10 -8.58 24.12
CA VAL A 147 -12.00 -7.77 23.56
C VAL A 147 -11.32 -6.94 24.65
N ARG A 148 -12.09 -6.23 25.49
CA ARG A 148 -11.51 -5.46 26.62
C ARG A 148 -10.82 -6.36 27.65
N ALA A 149 -11.37 -7.54 27.92
CA ALA A 149 -10.70 -8.52 28.77
C ALA A 149 -9.36 -8.98 28.17
N LYS A 150 -9.32 -9.20 26.85
CA LYS A 150 -8.09 -9.51 26.12
C LYS A 150 -7.09 -8.37 26.16
N ALA A 151 -7.53 -7.13 25.96
CA ALA A 151 -6.69 -5.94 26.05
C ALA A 151 -6.02 -5.82 27.42
N ARG A 152 -6.79 -5.98 28.51
CA ARG A 152 -6.25 -6.01 29.89
C ARG A 152 -5.23 -7.13 30.09
N ALA A 153 -5.49 -8.32 29.56
CA ALA A 153 -4.57 -9.44 29.65
C ALA A 153 -3.24 -9.21 28.89
N LEU A 154 -3.28 -8.40 27.83
CA LEU A 154 -2.09 -7.98 27.06
C LEU A 154 -1.38 -6.76 27.66
N GLY A 155 -1.93 -6.16 28.73
CA GLY A 155 -1.39 -4.94 29.34
C GLY A 155 -1.65 -3.67 28.51
N LEU A 156 -2.63 -3.71 27.61
CA LEU A 156 -3.05 -2.56 26.80
C LEU A 156 -3.98 -1.65 27.61
N GLU A 157 -3.83 -0.35 27.42
CA GLU A 157 -4.71 0.65 28.02
C GLU A 157 -6.02 0.70 27.22
N GLU A 158 -7.13 0.38 27.88
CA GLU A 158 -8.47 0.28 27.25
C GLU A 158 -9.50 1.23 27.87
N THR A 159 -9.17 1.84 29.01
CA THR A 159 -10.07 2.68 29.78
C THR A 159 -10.44 3.93 28.97
N ASN A 160 -11.72 4.32 28.95
CA ASN A 160 -12.21 5.52 28.24
C ASN A 160 -11.96 5.56 26.72
N LYS A 161 -11.47 4.47 26.10
CA LYS A 161 -11.40 4.34 24.64
C LYS A 161 -12.69 3.79 24.08
N ASP A 162 -13.03 4.18 22.86
CA ASP A 162 -14.12 3.56 22.10
C ASP A 162 -13.81 2.08 21.81
N ASP A 163 -14.85 1.25 21.77
CA ASP A 163 -14.70 -0.21 21.59
C ASP A 163 -13.90 -0.57 20.33
N ALA A 164 -14.14 0.13 19.21
CA ALA A 164 -13.43 -0.08 17.95
C ALA A 164 -11.92 0.24 18.06
N VAL A 165 -11.54 1.21 18.89
CA VAL A 165 -10.13 1.53 19.16
C VAL A 165 -9.49 0.40 19.97
N VAL A 166 -10.19 -0.12 20.98
CA VAL A 166 -9.68 -1.27 21.76
C VAL A 166 -9.55 -2.53 20.89
N VAL A 167 -10.50 -2.76 19.98
CA VAL A 167 -10.40 -3.82 18.95
C VAL A 167 -9.11 -3.66 18.14
N ASN A 168 -8.82 -2.45 17.68
CA ASN A 168 -7.61 -2.16 16.91
C ASN A 168 -6.33 -2.36 17.71
N ASP A 169 -6.28 -1.86 18.95
CA ASP A 169 -5.12 -2.04 19.83
C ASP A 169 -4.82 -3.54 20.06
N VAL A 170 -5.86 -4.36 20.25
CA VAL A 170 -5.69 -5.81 20.37
C VAL A 170 -5.20 -6.42 19.06
N PHE A 171 -5.73 -6.01 17.91
CA PHE A 171 -5.30 -6.47 16.59
C PHE A 171 -3.82 -6.16 16.34
N GLU A 172 -3.38 -4.93 16.56
CA GLU A 172 -1.98 -4.51 16.43
C GLU A 172 -1.05 -5.33 17.33
N ALA A 173 -1.48 -5.60 18.57
CA ALA A 173 -0.67 -6.34 19.53
C ALA A 173 -0.48 -7.83 19.19
N VAL A 174 -1.42 -8.46 18.47
CA VAL A 174 -1.43 -9.93 18.27
C VAL A 174 -1.45 -10.38 16.81
N VAL A 175 -2.21 -9.71 15.95
CA VAL A 175 -2.38 -10.06 14.55
C VAL A 175 -1.23 -9.53 13.71
N GLU A 176 -0.83 -8.27 13.87
CA GLU A 176 0.29 -7.73 13.08
C GLU A 176 1.60 -8.54 13.26
N PRO A 177 2.00 -8.95 14.49
CA PRO A 177 3.13 -9.84 14.66
C PRO A 177 2.95 -11.20 13.97
N ALA A 178 1.71 -11.72 13.86
CA ALA A 178 1.43 -12.95 13.14
C ALA A 178 1.53 -12.76 11.62
N LEU A 179 1.01 -11.65 11.08
CA LEU A 179 1.17 -11.26 9.68
C LEU A 179 2.65 -11.03 9.34
N ALA A 180 3.43 -10.47 10.25
CA ALA A 180 4.87 -10.24 10.07
C ALA A 180 5.68 -11.52 9.91
N ARG A 181 5.15 -12.69 10.31
CA ARG A 181 5.77 -14.01 10.15
C ARG A 181 5.39 -14.70 8.83
N GLN A 182 4.48 -14.12 8.05
CA GLN A 182 4.09 -14.68 6.77
C GLN A 182 5.18 -14.43 5.71
N ASP A 183 5.48 -15.46 4.93
CA ASP A 183 6.46 -15.40 3.82
C ASP A 183 5.80 -14.98 2.51
N ARG A 184 4.63 -14.34 2.57
CA ARG A 184 3.88 -13.84 1.42
C ARG A 184 3.06 -12.61 1.81
N PRO A 185 2.75 -11.72 0.85
CA PRO A 185 1.81 -10.64 1.09
C PRO A 185 0.45 -11.17 1.54
N VAL A 186 -0.23 -10.45 2.43
CA VAL A 186 -1.58 -10.80 2.91
C VAL A 186 -2.47 -9.57 2.87
N PHE A 187 -3.60 -9.67 2.19
CA PHE A 187 -4.67 -8.68 2.31
C PHE A 187 -5.46 -8.94 3.58
N VAL A 188 -5.57 -7.93 4.42
CA VAL A 188 -6.52 -7.85 5.52
C VAL A 188 -7.69 -7.01 5.03
N MET A 189 -8.91 -7.52 5.13
CA MET A 189 -10.12 -6.89 4.58
C MET A 189 -11.19 -6.70 5.67
N ASP A 190 -12.24 -5.95 5.36
CA ASP A 190 -13.48 -5.88 6.17
C ASP A 190 -13.24 -5.32 7.57
N TYR A 191 -12.71 -4.11 7.65
CA TYR A 191 -12.40 -3.42 8.90
C TYR A 191 -13.67 -2.94 9.62
N PRO A 192 -13.63 -2.76 10.96
CA PRO A 192 -14.69 -2.06 11.69
C PRO A 192 -14.95 -0.67 11.08
N ALA A 193 -16.22 -0.37 10.79
CA ALA A 193 -16.62 0.85 10.10
C ALA A 193 -16.28 2.12 10.89
N GLU A 194 -16.30 2.04 12.23
CA GLU A 194 -15.96 3.14 13.13
C GLU A 194 -14.51 3.60 12.97
N LEU A 195 -13.61 2.71 12.53
CA LEU A 195 -12.20 3.03 12.26
C LEU A 195 -12.00 3.62 10.84
N CYS A 196 -13.02 3.59 9.99
CA CYS A 196 -12.92 3.86 8.56
C CYS A 196 -13.91 4.96 8.12
N PRO A 197 -13.71 6.21 8.56
CA PRO A 197 -14.66 7.32 8.42
C PRO A 197 -14.90 7.78 6.97
N LEU A 198 -13.94 7.52 6.08
CA LEU A 198 -14.00 7.88 4.65
C LEU A 198 -14.42 6.70 3.77
N THR A 199 -14.65 5.53 4.35
CA THR A 199 -14.88 4.31 3.60
C THR A 199 -16.35 3.99 3.55
N ARG A 200 -16.80 3.52 2.38
CA ARG A 200 -18.15 2.99 2.23
C ARG A 200 -18.35 1.79 3.14
N ARG A 201 -19.51 1.76 3.79
CA ARG A 201 -19.96 0.62 4.60
C ARG A 201 -20.58 -0.45 3.72
N LYS A 202 -20.41 -1.72 4.09
CA LYS A 202 -21.08 -2.84 3.43
C LYS A 202 -22.60 -2.69 3.51
N SER A 203 -23.28 -3.05 2.43
CA SER A 203 -24.74 -2.93 2.31
C SER A 203 -25.50 -3.93 3.17
N ASP A 204 -24.93 -5.12 3.38
CA ASP A 204 -25.51 -6.20 4.18
C ASP A 204 -25.13 -6.11 5.67
N ASN A 205 -23.97 -5.54 5.98
CA ASN A 205 -23.54 -5.28 7.35
C ASN A 205 -22.87 -3.90 7.50
N PRO A 206 -23.62 -2.86 7.89
CA PRO A 206 -23.09 -1.50 8.05
C PRO A 206 -22.05 -1.29 9.16
N SER A 207 -21.80 -2.28 10.01
CA SER A 207 -20.69 -2.25 10.99
C SER A 207 -19.32 -2.51 10.34
N ILE A 208 -19.30 -2.88 9.06
CA ILE A 208 -18.09 -3.22 8.31
C ILE A 208 -17.85 -2.21 7.19
N ALA A 209 -16.60 -1.75 7.08
CA ALA A 209 -16.12 -0.93 5.97
C ALA A 209 -15.53 -1.80 4.85
N GLU A 210 -15.81 -1.42 3.60
CA GLU A 210 -15.22 -2.01 2.40
C GLU A 210 -13.79 -1.49 2.19
N ARG A 211 -12.89 -1.92 3.10
CA ARG A 211 -11.48 -1.55 3.15
C ARG A 211 -10.60 -2.78 3.06
N PHE A 212 -9.41 -2.62 2.50
CA PHE A 212 -8.31 -3.53 2.77
C PHE A 212 -7.02 -2.78 3.13
N GLU A 213 -6.13 -3.50 3.81
CA GLU A 213 -4.71 -3.17 3.89
C GLU A 213 -3.89 -4.37 3.42
N LEU A 214 -2.76 -4.10 2.78
CA LEU A 214 -1.80 -5.12 2.36
C LEU A 214 -0.62 -5.14 3.34
N PHE A 215 -0.42 -6.26 4.02
CA PHE A 215 0.74 -6.47 4.89
C PHE A 215 1.80 -7.33 4.20
N VAL A 216 3.06 -6.89 4.26
CA VAL A 216 4.24 -7.64 3.80
C VAL A 216 5.37 -7.48 4.79
N ALA A 217 5.92 -8.59 5.28
CA ALA A 217 7.01 -8.58 6.28
C ALA A 217 6.74 -7.68 7.50
N GLY A 218 5.46 -7.59 7.90
CA GLY A 218 4.99 -6.80 9.03
C GLY A 218 4.94 -5.29 8.76
N MET A 219 4.95 -4.87 7.49
CA MET A 219 4.72 -3.50 7.08
C MET A 219 3.41 -3.43 6.31
N GLU A 220 2.58 -2.43 6.61
CA GLU A 220 1.48 -2.02 5.74
C GLU A 220 2.09 -1.39 4.46
N ILE A 221 1.81 -1.96 3.31
CA ILE A 221 2.36 -1.54 2.01
C ILE A 221 1.35 -0.71 1.23
N ALA A 222 0.07 -1.08 1.34
CA ALA A 222 -1.01 -0.41 0.66
C ALA A 222 -2.26 -0.39 1.55
N ASN A 223 -3.06 0.64 1.40
CA ASN A 223 -4.42 0.72 1.93
C ASN A 223 -5.37 1.10 0.79
N ALA A 224 -6.61 0.63 0.86
CA ALA A 224 -7.60 0.93 -0.16
C ALA A 224 -9.01 0.80 0.36
N TYR A 225 -9.92 1.50 -0.29
CA TYR A 225 -11.32 1.62 0.11
C TYR A 225 -12.21 1.58 -1.12
N THR A 226 -13.43 1.06 -0.96
CA THR A 226 -14.55 1.60 -1.75
C THR A 226 -14.89 2.96 -1.15
N GLU A 227 -14.78 4.02 -1.94
CA GLU A 227 -14.91 5.40 -1.46
C GLU A 227 -16.34 5.69 -0.96
N LEU A 228 -16.44 6.41 0.16
CA LEU A 228 -17.71 6.96 0.62
C LEU A 228 -18.10 8.14 -0.27
N ASN A 229 -19.11 7.93 -1.12
CA ASN A 229 -19.59 8.94 -2.05
C ASN A 229 -20.95 9.56 -1.66
N ASP A 230 -21.51 9.21 -0.49
CA ASP A 230 -22.71 9.87 0.06
C ASP A 230 -22.32 11.13 0.84
N PRO A 231 -22.64 12.33 0.33
CA PRO A 231 -22.22 13.59 0.96
C PRO A 231 -22.85 13.81 2.34
N ALA A 232 -24.06 13.28 2.59
CA ALA A 232 -24.72 13.45 3.88
C ALA A 232 -24.07 12.57 4.96
N VAL A 233 -23.70 11.34 4.59
CA VAL A 233 -22.96 10.44 5.50
C VAL A 233 -21.55 10.96 5.74
N GLN A 234 -20.87 11.43 4.69
CA GLN A 234 -19.53 12.00 4.81
C GLN A 234 -19.51 13.23 5.74
N GLU A 235 -20.46 14.15 5.57
CA GLU A 235 -20.60 15.31 6.45
C GLU A 235 -20.88 14.91 7.90
N ALA A 236 -21.73 13.90 8.12
CA ALA A 236 -22.02 13.39 9.45
C ALA A 236 -20.76 12.78 10.11
N ASN A 237 -19.95 12.03 9.36
CA ASN A 237 -18.69 11.47 9.85
C ASN A 237 -17.69 12.56 10.24
N PHE A 238 -17.49 13.58 9.40
CA PHE A 238 -16.64 14.72 9.74
C PHE A 238 -17.12 15.47 10.98
N ARG A 239 -18.43 15.72 11.11
CA ARG A 239 -18.99 16.35 12.33
C ARG A 239 -18.79 15.50 13.57
N ALA A 240 -18.86 14.18 13.45
CA ALA A 240 -18.61 13.27 14.56
C ALA A 240 -17.15 13.30 14.99
N GLN A 241 -16.20 13.35 14.05
CA GLN A 241 -14.76 13.48 14.36
C GLN A 241 -14.40 14.77 15.09
N LEU A 242 -15.07 15.88 14.77
CA LEU A 242 -14.88 17.16 15.45
C LEU A 242 -15.50 17.17 16.87
N ARG A 243 -16.48 16.31 17.14
CA ARG A 243 -17.15 16.20 18.45
C ARG A 243 -16.36 15.25 19.35
N GLY A 244 -15.41 15.81 20.10
CA GLY A 244 -14.58 15.04 21.03
C GLY A 244 -13.24 15.68 21.31
N GLU A 245 -12.90 16.76 20.60
CA GLU A 245 -11.62 17.43 20.71
C GLU A 245 -11.79 18.72 21.51
N ALA A 246 -10.94 18.92 22.53
CA ALA A 246 -10.80 20.23 23.15
C ALA A 246 -10.13 21.16 22.12
N ASP A 247 -10.57 22.43 22.07
CA ASP A 247 -10.01 23.44 21.16
C ASP A 247 -8.47 23.45 21.21
N GLY A 248 -7.82 23.13 20.09
CA GLY A 248 -6.37 23.29 19.89
C GLY A 248 -5.50 22.03 19.93
N GLU A 249 -6.05 20.83 20.12
CA GLU A 249 -5.25 19.58 20.16
C GLU A 249 -5.04 18.91 18.80
N THR A 250 -5.86 19.20 17.79
CA THR A 250 -5.69 18.66 16.43
C THR A 250 -5.83 19.74 15.35
N MET A 251 -5.25 19.46 14.17
CA MET A 251 -5.38 20.29 12.96
C MET A 251 -6.64 19.95 12.14
N ARG A 252 -7.58 19.18 12.68
CA ARG A 252 -8.76 18.70 11.93
C ARG A 252 -9.75 19.84 11.76
N VAL A 253 -9.91 20.28 10.51
CA VAL A 253 -10.88 21.30 10.11
C VAL A 253 -11.91 20.64 9.19
N MET A 254 -13.18 21.06 9.28
CA MET A 254 -14.20 20.65 8.32
C MET A 254 -13.80 21.09 6.92
N ASP A 255 -13.70 20.15 5.99
CA ASP A 255 -13.49 20.45 4.57
C ASP A 255 -14.84 20.60 3.87
N GLU A 256 -15.40 21.82 3.94
CA GLU A 256 -16.69 22.15 3.32
C GLU A 256 -16.62 22.10 1.78
N ASP A 257 -15.45 22.36 1.20
CA ASP A 257 -15.24 22.31 -0.26
C ASP A 257 -15.29 20.87 -0.75
N PHE A 258 -14.66 19.92 -0.04
CA PHE A 258 -14.74 18.49 -0.34
C PHE A 258 -16.19 17.97 -0.25
N VAL A 259 -16.91 18.30 0.83
CA VAL A 259 -18.32 17.91 0.97
C VAL A 259 -19.18 18.52 -0.14
N THR A 260 -18.92 19.79 -0.51
CA THR A 260 -19.61 20.45 -1.62
C THR A 260 -19.33 19.76 -2.95
N ALA A 261 -18.08 19.37 -3.23
CA ALA A 261 -17.71 18.60 -4.41
C ALA A 261 -18.45 17.25 -4.47
N LEU A 262 -18.56 16.52 -3.35
CA LEU A 262 -19.33 15.27 -3.29
C LEU A 262 -20.81 15.47 -3.63
N ARG A 263 -21.42 16.60 -3.23
CA ARG A 263 -22.82 16.92 -3.55
C ARG A 263 -23.07 17.12 -5.05
N HIS A 264 -22.05 17.44 -5.83
CA HIS A 264 -22.16 17.50 -7.30
C HIS A 264 -22.22 16.12 -7.96
N GLY A 265 -21.99 15.05 -7.21
CA GLY A 265 -22.16 13.67 -7.64
C GLY A 265 -20.83 12.98 -7.93
N MET A 266 -20.23 12.41 -6.88
CA MET A 266 -19.08 11.50 -7.04
C MET A 266 -19.57 10.11 -7.50
N PRO A 267 -19.05 9.57 -8.63
CA PRO A 267 -19.38 8.20 -9.03
C PRO A 267 -18.88 7.20 -8.00
N PRO A 268 -19.43 5.97 -7.94
CA PRO A 268 -18.80 4.88 -7.20
C PRO A 268 -17.35 4.76 -7.61
N ALA A 269 -16.42 4.69 -6.66
CA ALA A 269 -15.00 4.65 -6.94
C ALA A 269 -14.25 3.78 -5.92
N GLY A 270 -13.12 3.24 -6.35
CA GLY A 270 -12.11 2.68 -5.46
C GLY A 270 -10.95 3.66 -5.33
N GLY A 271 -10.47 3.86 -4.10
CA GLY A 271 -9.24 4.60 -3.81
C GLY A 271 -8.17 3.66 -3.28
N LEU A 272 -6.91 3.91 -3.63
CA LEU A 272 -5.75 3.09 -3.30
C LEU A 272 -4.55 3.98 -2.99
N GLY A 273 -3.99 3.83 -1.79
CA GLY A 273 -2.69 4.38 -1.41
C GLY A 273 -1.61 3.29 -1.36
N ILE A 274 -0.44 3.55 -1.95
CA ILE A 274 0.73 2.67 -1.87
C ILE A 274 1.94 3.45 -1.35
N GLY A 275 2.58 2.94 -0.30
CA GLY A 275 3.82 3.49 0.24
C GLY A 275 5.03 3.10 -0.62
N ILE A 276 5.50 4.01 -1.48
CA ILE A 276 6.55 3.73 -2.46
C ILE A 276 7.88 3.38 -1.77
N ASP A 277 8.28 4.09 -0.72
CA ASP A 277 9.51 3.80 0.00
C ASP A 277 9.52 2.37 0.57
N ARG A 278 8.38 1.92 1.11
CA ARG A 278 8.24 0.55 1.66
C ARG A 278 8.27 -0.50 0.55
N VAL A 279 7.69 -0.22 -0.61
CA VAL A 279 7.82 -1.09 -1.79
C VAL A 279 9.28 -1.19 -2.22
N VAL A 280 9.99 -0.06 -2.34
CA VAL A 280 11.42 -0.04 -2.71
C VAL A 280 12.26 -0.81 -1.68
N MET A 281 12.00 -0.65 -0.38
CA MET A 281 12.66 -1.44 0.68
C MET A 281 12.53 -2.94 0.44
N LEU A 282 11.31 -3.42 0.15
CA LEU A 282 11.04 -4.83 -0.12
C LEU A 282 11.78 -5.32 -1.38
N LEU A 283 11.71 -4.57 -2.47
CA LEU A 283 12.26 -4.96 -3.77
C LEU A 283 13.79 -4.91 -3.82
N THR A 284 14.41 -4.09 -2.97
CA THR A 284 15.88 -3.91 -2.90
C THR A 284 16.52 -4.66 -1.75
N ASN A 285 15.76 -5.46 -0.98
CA ASN A 285 16.24 -6.16 0.21
C ASN A 285 16.83 -5.21 1.27
N THR A 286 16.19 -4.05 1.48
CA THR A 286 16.68 -2.98 2.35
C THR A 286 15.78 -2.84 3.58
N GLN A 287 16.32 -3.05 4.79
CA GLN A 287 15.52 -3.08 6.03
C GLN A 287 15.34 -1.71 6.71
N SER A 288 16.07 -0.69 6.27
CA SER A 288 15.98 0.68 6.77
C SER A 288 15.41 1.61 5.71
N ILE A 289 14.36 2.37 6.06
CA ILE A 289 13.76 3.37 5.15
C ILE A 289 14.75 4.48 4.79
N ARG A 290 15.76 4.72 5.63
CA ARG A 290 16.79 5.75 5.38
C ARG A 290 17.68 5.40 4.20
N ASP A 291 17.77 4.13 3.87
CA ASP A 291 18.67 3.63 2.83
C ASP A 291 17.98 3.63 1.45
N VAL A 292 16.67 3.94 1.41
CA VAL A 292 15.89 4.12 0.17
C VAL A 292 15.49 5.58 -0.09
N ILE A 293 15.89 6.49 0.80
CA ILE A 293 15.68 7.93 0.68
C ILE A 293 17.06 8.59 0.56
N LEU A 294 17.29 9.40 -0.48
CA LEU A 294 18.61 10.01 -0.73
C LEU A 294 19.07 10.94 0.41
N PHE A 295 18.14 11.73 0.97
CA PHE A 295 18.41 12.69 2.05
C PHE A 295 17.44 12.45 3.22
N PRO A 296 17.62 11.39 4.01
CA PRO A 296 16.72 11.07 5.10
C PRO A 296 16.88 12.09 6.24
N MET A 297 15.81 12.35 7.00
CA MET A 297 15.92 13.25 8.14
C MET A 297 16.77 12.59 9.24
N LEU A 298 17.85 13.27 9.61
CA LEU A 298 18.72 12.87 10.71
C LEU A 298 18.36 13.70 11.96
N ARG A 299 18.53 13.10 13.14
CA ARG A 299 18.46 13.88 14.39
C ARG A 299 19.60 14.89 14.37
N GLY A 300 19.29 16.17 14.59
CA GLY A 300 20.31 17.21 14.81
C GLY A 300 21.25 16.80 15.95
N LYS A 301 22.53 17.15 15.81
CA LYS A 301 23.53 16.96 16.88
C LYS A 301 23.28 17.91 18.03
#